data_AF-A0A2E2WS83-F1
#
_entry.id   AF-A0A2E2WS83-F1
#
_cell.length_a   1.000
_cell.length_b   1.000
_cell.length_c   1.000
_cell.angle_alpha   90.00
_cell.angle_beta   90.00
_cell.angle_gamma   90.00
#
_symmetry.space_group_name_H-M   'P 1'
#
loop_
_entity.id
_entity.type
_entity.pdbx_description
1 polymer ?
#
loop_
_entity_poly.entity_id
_entity_poly.type
_entity_poly.pdbx_seq_one_letter_code
_entity_poly.pdbx_strand_id
1 'polypeptide(L)'
;MSGDYFTQATIFLVELFFDIFIIALLLRYLLTKAHADSFNPLSGLIIKVTNPLLKPLRRKIPGYLGVDWSSVVALLLVQALEVTLVELIMSGEMLAFSGLIILTVAHLLKTILYIYLFIIIVQVIISWINPDAYNPITMIMYQLSEPILRPVRRIIPSAGGFDFSPLIILVIINLLMILLISPLMDVGHRLAH
;
A
#
# COMPACT_ATOMS: atom_id res chain seq x y z
N MET A 1 -21.58 25.92 8.45
CA MET A 1 -20.11 26.16 8.48
C MET A 1 -19.41 25.33 9.54
N SER A 2 -19.93 25.18 10.77
CA SER A 2 -19.34 24.29 11.80
C SER A 2 -19.50 22.78 11.52
N GLY A 3 -20.55 22.37 10.79
CA GLY A 3 -20.77 20.96 10.43
C GLY A 3 -19.69 20.39 9.50
N ASP A 4 -19.09 21.23 8.66
CA ASP A 4 -18.07 20.79 7.69
C ASP A 4 -16.77 20.36 8.37
N TYR A 5 -16.30 21.12 9.37
CA TYR A 5 -15.10 20.76 10.14
C TYR A 5 -15.26 19.48 10.96
N PHE A 6 -16.45 19.27 11.54
CA PHE A 6 -16.72 18.06 12.32
C PHE A 6 -16.76 16.82 11.42
N THR A 7 -17.40 16.93 10.25
CA THR A 7 -17.42 15.87 9.24
C THR A 7 -16.00 15.56 8.75
N GLN A 8 -15.21 16.57 8.40
CA GLN A 8 -13.81 16.39 7.98
C GLN A 8 -12.95 15.75 9.07
N ALA A 9 -13.09 16.18 10.32
CA ALA A 9 -12.38 15.57 11.44
C ALA A 9 -12.77 14.09 11.63
N THR A 10 -14.06 13.77 11.47
CA THR A 10 -14.56 12.40 11.56
C THR A 10 -14.01 11.52 10.43
N ILE A 11 -14.03 12.02 9.18
CA ILE A 11 -13.45 11.33 8.02
C ILE A 11 -11.96 11.08 8.26
N PHE A 12 -11.21 12.09 8.66
CA PHE A 12 -9.77 11.95 8.96
C PHE A 12 -9.50 10.87 10.02
N LEU A 13 -10.30 10.80 11.08
CA LEU A 13 -10.12 9.77 12.11
C LEU A 13 -10.40 8.36 11.60
N VAL A 14 -11.42 8.21 10.74
CA VAL A 14 -11.74 6.94 10.07
C VAL A 14 -10.60 6.55 9.14
N GLU A 15 -10.22 7.43 8.21
CA GLU A 15 -9.12 7.22 7.26
C GLU A 15 -7.83 6.87 7.99
N LEU A 16 -7.40 7.65 8.98
CA LEU A 16 -6.18 7.38 9.74
C LEU A 16 -6.16 5.98 10.35
N PHE A 17 -7.27 5.57 10.96
CA PHE A 17 -7.37 4.25 11.59
C PHE A 17 -7.29 3.12 10.56
N PHE A 18 -8.04 3.24 9.46
CA PHE A 18 -8.09 2.22 8.41
C PHE A 18 -6.81 2.20 7.57
N ASP A 19 -6.28 3.35 7.15
CA ASP A 19 -5.02 3.48 6.41
C ASP A 19 -3.86 2.83 7.13
N ILE A 20 -3.67 3.10 8.43
CA ILE A 20 -2.60 2.47 9.23
C ILE A 20 -2.73 0.95 9.17
N PHE A 21 -3.97 0.46 9.27
CA PHE A 21 -4.25 -0.96 9.28
C PHE A 21 -4.09 -1.61 7.89
N ILE A 22 -4.53 -0.93 6.82
CA ILE A 22 -4.36 -1.34 5.42
C ILE A 22 -2.89 -1.35 5.05
N ILE A 23 -2.13 -0.32 5.43
CA ILE A 23 -0.68 -0.27 5.23
C ILE A 23 -0.01 -1.45 5.94
N ALA A 24 -0.37 -1.74 7.19
CA ALA A 24 0.18 -2.89 7.92
C ALA A 24 -0.12 -4.22 7.21
N LEU A 25 -1.36 -4.42 6.72
CA LEU A 25 -1.74 -5.60 5.95
C LEU A 25 -1.01 -5.69 4.59
N LEU A 26 -0.88 -4.57 3.87
CA LEU A 26 -0.17 -4.51 2.60
C LEU A 26 1.31 -4.81 2.80
N LEU A 27 1.94 -4.20 3.80
CA LEU A 27 3.33 -4.49 4.12
C LEU A 27 3.51 -5.97 4.48
N ARG A 28 2.61 -6.57 5.27
CA ARG A 28 2.64 -8.02 5.55
C ARG A 28 2.60 -8.84 4.26
N TYR A 29 1.68 -8.50 3.36
CA TYR A 29 1.53 -9.19 2.08
C TYR A 29 2.79 -9.04 1.22
N LEU A 30 3.32 -7.82 1.09
CA LEU A 30 4.53 -7.53 0.31
C LEU A 30 5.76 -8.22 0.90
N LEU A 31 5.94 -8.22 2.23
CA LEU A 31 7.03 -8.91 2.91
C LEU A 31 6.96 -10.42 2.68
N THR A 32 5.77 -11.01 2.79
CA THR A 32 5.57 -12.45 2.54
C THR A 32 5.92 -12.79 1.08
N LYS A 33 5.50 -11.96 0.13
CA LYS A 33 5.80 -12.15 -1.30
C LYS A 33 7.28 -11.95 -1.62
N ALA A 34 7.94 -10.97 -0.99
CA ALA A 34 9.37 -10.73 -1.11
C ALA A 34 10.23 -11.80 -0.42
N HIS A 35 9.59 -12.79 0.25
CA HIS A 35 10.27 -13.78 1.09
C HIS A 35 11.19 -13.09 2.11
N ALA A 36 10.74 -11.93 2.63
CA ALA A 36 11.52 -11.12 3.52
C ALA A 36 11.75 -11.87 4.84
N ASP A 37 12.97 -11.74 5.37
CA ASP A 37 13.42 -12.57 6.47
C ASP A 37 12.54 -12.38 7.72
N SER A 38 12.01 -13.50 8.22
CA SER A 38 11.15 -13.54 9.41
C SER A 38 11.90 -13.18 10.70
N PHE A 39 13.25 -13.24 10.67
CA PHE A 39 14.09 -12.82 11.80
C PHE A 39 14.16 -11.30 11.99
N ASN A 40 13.62 -10.52 11.06
CA ASN A 40 13.61 -9.07 11.17
C ASN A 40 12.56 -8.56 12.18
N PRO A 41 12.92 -7.73 13.16
CA PRO A 41 11.99 -7.23 14.18
C PRO A 41 10.78 -6.48 13.59
N LEU A 42 10.94 -5.77 12.47
CA LEU A 42 9.84 -5.06 11.81
C LEU A 42 8.84 -6.03 11.16
N SER A 43 9.34 -7.09 10.52
CA SER A 43 8.49 -8.16 9.97
C SER A 43 7.66 -8.82 11.09
N GLY A 44 8.31 -9.12 12.22
CA GLY A 44 7.64 -9.65 13.41
C GLY A 44 6.55 -8.73 13.96
N LEU A 45 6.80 -7.42 14.02
CA LEU A 45 5.81 -6.43 14.48
C LEU A 45 4.60 -6.39 13.54
N ILE A 46 4.83 -6.29 12.24
CA ILE A 46 3.77 -6.26 11.23
C ILE A 46 2.91 -7.52 11.32
N ILE A 47 3.54 -8.69 11.40
CA ILE A 47 2.84 -9.97 11.55
C ILE A 47 2.02 -9.99 12.84
N LYS A 48 2.58 -9.50 13.96
CA LYS A 48 1.90 -9.47 15.26
C LYS A 48 0.67 -8.55 15.25
N VAL A 49 0.76 -7.37 14.65
CA VAL A 49 -0.33 -6.39 14.56
C VAL A 49 -1.46 -6.89 13.65
N THR A 50 -1.12 -7.54 12.54
CA THR A 50 -2.10 -7.98 11.54
C THR A 50 -2.71 -9.35 11.83
N ASN A 51 -2.03 -10.20 12.61
CA ASN A 51 -2.49 -11.55 12.95
C ASN A 51 -3.88 -11.65 13.60
N PRO A 52 -4.27 -10.78 14.55
CA PRO A 52 -5.59 -10.85 15.18
C PRO A 52 -6.74 -10.81 14.18
N LEU A 53 -6.63 -9.97 13.14
CA LEU A 53 -7.63 -9.92 12.08
C LEU A 53 -7.51 -11.11 11.12
N LEU A 54 -6.30 -11.54 10.79
CA LEU A 54 -6.09 -12.59 9.78
C LEU A 54 -6.39 -14.00 10.30
N LYS A 55 -6.21 -14.28 11.60
CA LYS A 55 -6.50 -15.60 12.20
C LYS A 55 -7.92 -16.10 11.96
N PRO A 56 -9.00 -15.32 12.19
CA PRO A 56 -10.36 -15.78 11.91
C PRO A 56 -10.60 -16.01 10.41
N LEU A 57 -10.01 -15.19 9.52
CA LEU A 57 -10.13 -15.39 8.07
C LEU A 57 -9.38 -16.64 7.60
N ARG A 58 -8.18 -16.89 8.13
CA ARG A 58 -7.36 -18.08 7.84
C ARG A 58 -8.02 -19.40 8.18
N ARG A 59 -8.97 -19.39 9.12
CA ARG A 59 -9.77 -20.59 9.42
C ARG A 59 -10.67 -21.01 8.24
N LYS A 60 -11.10 -20.05 7.41
CA LYS A 60 -11.99 -20.29 6.26
C LYS A 60 -11.24 -20.35 4.93
N ILE A 61 -10.14 -19.61 4.80
CA ILE A 61 -9.40 -19.47 3.55
C ILE A 61 -7.94 -19.90 3.78
N PRO A 62 -7.55 -21.13 3.42
CA PRO A 62 -6.16 -21.56 3.53
C PRO A 62 -5.28 -20.76 2.55
N GLY A 63 -4.03 -20.52 2.92
CA GLY A 63 -3.02 -19.99 1.98
C GLY A 63 -2.70 -21.05 0.91
N TYR A 64 -2.68 -20.65 -0.36
CA TYR A 64 -2.43 -21.53 -1.49
C TYR A 64 -1.40 -20.87 -2.42
N LEU A 65 -0.43 -21.65 -2.93
CA LEU A 65 0.61 -21.22 -3.89
C LEU A 65 1.59 -20.14 -3.39
N GLY A 66 1.92 -20.11 -2.10
CA GLY A 66 2.86 -19.11 -1.56
C GLY A 66 2.30 -17.68 -1.47
N VAL A 67 1.00 -17.51 -1.76
CA VAL A 67 0.25 -16.26 -1.58
C VAL A 67 -0.67 -16.43 -0.37
N ASP A 68 -0.61 -15.48 0.56
CA ASP A 68 -1.54 -15.43 1.70
C ASP A 68 -2.89 -14.83 1.27
N TRP A 69 -3.75 -15.65 0.66
CA TRP A 69 -5.09 -15.23 0.20
C TRP A 69 -5.95 -14.63 1.32
N SER A 70 -5.72 -15.03 2.57
CA SER A 70 -6.39 -14.40 3.72
C SER A 70 -6.03 -12.92 3.85
N SER A 71 -4.80 -12.54 3.53
CA SER A 71 -4.37 -11.13 3.54
C SER A 71 -5.03 -10.33 2.42
N VAL A 72 -5.16 -10.90 1.22
CA VAL A 72 -5.84 -10.23 0.09
C VAL A 72 -7.33 -10.00 0.40
N VAL A 73 -8.01 -11.02 0.91
CA VAL A 73 -9.43 -10.89 1.28
C VAL A 73 -9.60 -9.90 2.43
N ALA A 74 -8.73 -9.93 3.45
CA ALA A 74 -8.76 -8.94 4.52
C ALA A 74 -8.58 -7.52 3.98
N LEU A 75 -7.61 -7.30 3.09
CA LEU A 75 -7.37 -6.00 2.46
C LEU A 75 -8.61 -5.50 1.72
N LEU A 76 -9.22 -6.34 0.89
CA LEU A 76 -10.42 -5.98 0.13
C LEU A 76 -11.59 -5.62 1.06
N LEU A 77 -11.83 -6.42 2.11
CA LEU A 77 -12.92 -6.17 3.05
C LEU A 77 -12.72 -4.91 3.87
N VAL A 78 -11.50 -4.70 4.37
CA VAL A 78 -11.15 -3.54 5.19
C VAL A 78 -11.21 -2.26 4.35
N GLN A 79 -10.65 -2.29 3.14
CA GLN A 79 -10.71 -1.14 2.23
C GLN A 79 -12.15 -0.84 1.79
N ALA A 80 -12.94 -1.85 1.45
CA ALA A 80 -14.33 -1.64 1.07
C ALA A 80 -15.15 -1.04 2.23
N LEU A 81 -14.88 -1.49 3.46
CA LEU A 81 -15.49 -0.94 4.66
C LEU A 81 -15.10 0.53 4.86
N GLU A 82 -13.82 0.86 4.75
CA GLU A 82 -13.34 2.25 4.82
C GLU A 82 -14.04 3.15 3.79
N VAL A 83 -14.01 2.77 2.51
CA VAL A 83 -14.63 3.53 1.41
C VAL A 83 -16.12 3.73 1.65
N THR A 84 -16.81 2.69 2.12
CA THR A 84 -18.25 2.78 2.45
C THR A 84 -18.52 3.72 3.63
N LEU A 85 -17.70 3.67 4.68
CA LEU A 85 -17.85 4.53 5.85
C LEU A 85 -17.58 5.99 5.51
N VAL A 86 -16.52 6.26 4.75
CA VAL A 86 -16.18 7.62 4.31
C VAL A 86 -17.30 8.19 3.46
N GLU A 87 -17.81 7.44 2.47
CA GLU A 87 -18.91 7.92 1.63
C GLU A 87 -20.19 8.16 2.45
N LEU A 88 -20.54 7.24 3.35
CA LEU A 88 -21.72 7.39 4.20
C LEU A 88 -21.63 8.63 5.10
N ILE A 89 -20.42 9.01 5.53
CA ILE A 89 -20.19 10.22 6.32
C ILE A 89 -20.25 11.48 5.44
N MET A 90 -19.76 11.40 4.20
CA MET A 90 -19.67 12.52 3.26
C MET A 90 -21.01 12.87 2.59
N SER A 91 -21.64 11.89 1.93
CA SER A 91 -22.87 12.09 1.16
C SER A 91 -24.12 11.60 1.89
N GLY A 92 -23.97 10.72 2.89
CA GLY A 92 -25.11 10.09 3.58
C GLY A 92 -25.77 8.97 2.77
N GLU A 93 -25.24 8.65 1.59
CA GLU A 93 -25.78 7.65 0.67
C GLU A 93 -24.96 6.36 0.68
N MET A 94 -25.60 5.26 0.28
CA MET A 94 -24.90 4.01 0.06
C MET A 94 -24.35 3.96 -1.36
N LEU A 95 -23.07 3.63 -1.49
CA LEU A 95 -22.42 3.39 -2.78
C LEU A 95 -23.11 2.25 -3.53
N ALA A 96 -23.32 2.43 -4.83
CA ALA A 96 -23.64 1.30 -5.70
C ALA A 96 -22.49 0.27 -5.70
N PHE A 97 -22.86 -1.01 -5.79
CA PHE A 97 -21.89 -2.13 -5.69
C PHE A 97 -20.77 -2.05 -6.74
N SER A 98 -21.08 -1.59 -7.95
CA SER A 98 -20.11 -1.36 -9.02
C SER A 98 -19.06 -0.31 -8.65
N GLY A 99 -19.51 0.84 -8.13
CA GLY A 99 -18.64 1.91 -7.67
C GLY A 99 -17.75 1.45 -6.51
N LEU A 100 -18.34 0.74 -5.53
CA LEU A 100 -17.60 0.23 -4.38
C LEU A 100 -16.42 -0.66 -4.79
N ILE A 101 -16.63 -1.60 -5.72
CA ILE A 101 -15.55 -2.51 -6.17
C ILE A 101 -14.42 -1.71 -6.81
N ILE A 102 -14.75 -0.81 -7.73
CA ILE A 102 -13.75 -0.04 -8.48
C ILE A 102 -12.98 0.88 -7.55
N LEU A 103 -13.67 1.59 -6.65
CA LEU A 103 -13.06 2.45 -5.66
C LEU A 103 -12.16 1.65 -4.72
N THR A 104 -12.60 0.48 -4.24
CA THR A 104 -11.79 -0.39 -3.37
C THR A 104 -10.48 -0.79 -4.05
N VAL A 105 -10.56 -1.22 -5.31
CA VAL A 105 -9.36 -1.60 -6.08
C VAL A 105 -8.46 -0.39 -6.34
N ALA A 106 -9.05 0.75 -6.72
CA ALA A 106 -8.30 1.98 -7.00
C ALA A 106 -7.53 2.48 -5.77
N HIS A 107 -8.17 2.50 -4.60
CA HIS A 107 -7.53 2.88 -3.33
C HIS A 107 -6.40 1.92 -2.95
N LEU A 108 -6.60 0.60 -3.05
CA LEU A 108 -5.53 -0.36 -2.76
C LEU A 108 -4.34 -0.18 -3.70
N LEU A 109 -4.58 0.02 -4.99
CA LEU A 109 -3.51 0.28 -5.97
C LEU A 109 -2.77 1.58 -5.65
N LYS A 110 -3.51 2.65 -5.32
CA LYS A 110 -2.96 3.94 -4.89
C LYS A 110 -2.05 3.77 -3.66
N THR A 111 -2.52 3.05 -2.64
CA THR A 111 -1.75 2.80 -1.41
C THR A 111 -0.51 1.96 -1.68
N ILE A 112 -0.58 0.95 -2.54
CA ILE A 112 0.60 0.18 -2.97
C ILE A 112 1.64 1.10 -3.63
N LEU A 113 1.21 1.96 -4.56
CA LEU A 113 2.11 2.90 -5.23
C LEU A 113 2.74 3.89 -4.25
N TYR A 114 1.99 4.40 -3.28
CA TYR A 114 2.54 5.26 -2.22
C TYR A 114 3.52 4.55 -1.30
N ILE A 115 3.26 3.29 -0.93
CA ILE A 115 4.22 2.48 -0.16
C ILE A 115 5.55 2.38 -0.93
N TYR A 116 5.51 2.07 -2.22
CA TYR A 116 6.73 1.99 -3.03
C TYR A 116 7.43 3.34 -3.20
N LEU A 117 6.68 4.41 -3.43
CA LEU A 117 7.22 5.76 -3.48
C LEU A 117 7.96 6.09 -2.19
N PHE A 118 7.35 5.83 -1.03
CA PHE A 118 7.96 6.07 0.27
C PHE A 118 9.21 5.21 0.49
N ILE A 119 9.15 3.90 0.23
CA ILE A 119 10.30 3.00 0.37
C ILE A 119 11.49 3.49 -0.47
N ILE A 120 11.25 3.88 -1.73
CA ILE A 120 12.30 4.31 -2.64
C ILE A 120 12.88 5.66 -2.21
N ILE A 121 12.06 6.62 -1.78
CA ILE A 121 12.53 7.90 -1.25
C ILE A 121 13.41 7.67 -0.02
N VAL A 122 12.96 6.85 0.94
CA VAL A 122 13.75 6.56 2.14
C VAL A 122 15.06 5.84 1.77
N GLN A 123 15.04 4.92 0.81
CA GLN A 123 16.25 4.26 0.34
C GLN A 123 17.26 5.24 -0.27
N VAL A 124 16.80 6.19 -1.08
CA VAL A 124 17.66 7.25 -1.66
C VAL A 124 18.24 8.14 -0.56
N ILE A 125 17.41 8.57 0.40
CA ILE A 125 17.86 9.38 1.54
C ILE A 125 18.93 8.64 2.34
N ILE A 126 18.70 7.37 2.67
CA ILE A 126 19.68 6.54 3.40
C ILE A 126 20.97 6.40 2.59
N SER A 127 20.89 6.22 1.27
CA SER A 127 22.08 6.08 0.42
C SER A 127 22.99 7.32 0.41
N TRP A 128 22.44 8.51 0.69
CA TRP A 128 23.22 9.74 0.81
C TRP A 128 23.79 9.95 2.21
N ILE A 129 23.05 9.54 3.24
CA ILE A 129 23.43 9.75 4.64
C ILE A 129 24.43 8.69 5.11
N ASN A 130 24.17 7.42 4.78
CA ASN A 130 24.98 6.29 5.19
C ASN A 130 24.95 5.17 4.13
N PRO A 131 25.83 5.24 3.11
CA PRO A 131 25.89 4.28 2.02
C PRO A 131 26.15 2.83 2.50
N ASP A 132 26.89 2.67 3.60
CA ASP A 132 27.28 1.38 4.17
C ASP A 132 26.34 0.89 5.28
N ALA A 133 25.13 1.46 5.37
CA ALA A 133 24.15 1.13 6.41
C ALA A 133 23.65 -0.33 6.27
N TYR A 134 24.23 -1.23 7.05
CA TYR A 134 23.76 -2.61 7.17
C TYR A 134 22.91 -2.78 8.43
N ASN A 135 21.61 -2.48 8.33
CA ASN A 135 20.66 -2.66 9.41
C ASN A 135 19.39 -3.38 8.93
N PRO A 136 18.57 -3.92 9.84
CA PRO A 136 17.37 -4.67 9.45
C PRO A 136 16.40 -3.87 8.56
N ILE A 137 16.34 -2.55 8.71
CA ILE A 137 15.42 -1.69 7.95
C ILE A 137 15.90 -1.57 6.50
N THR A 138 17.19 -1.31 6.28
CA THR A 138 17.76 -1.19 4.93
C THR A 138 17.65 -2.49 4.15
N MET A 139 17.82 -3.64 4.83
CA MET A 139 17.62 -4.96 4.22
C MET A 139 16.18 -5.18 3.75
N ILE A 140 15.18 -4.86 4.57
CA ILE A 140 13.76 -4.95 4.17
C ILE A 140 13.48 -4.02 2.99
N MET A 141 13.94 -2.78 3.06
CA MET A 141 13.70 -1.79 2.01
C MET A 141 14.25 -2.26 0.68
N TYR A 142 15.48 -2.81 0.67
CA TYR A 142 16.07 -3.39 -0.52
C TYR A 142 15.27 -4.59 -1.03
N GLN A 143 14.86 -5.52 -0.16
CA GLN A 143 14.06 -6.68 -0.55
C GLN A 143 12.70 -6.29 -1.16
N LEU A 144 12.06 -5.26 -0.61
CA LEU A 144 10.78 -4.77 -1.11
C LEU A 144 10.92 -3.99 -2.42
N SER A 145 11.97 -3.17 -2.58
CA SER A 145 12.15 -2.34 -3.77
C SER A 145 12.79 -3.07 -4.96
N GLU A 146 13.57 -4.13 -4.71
CA GLU A 146 14.31 -4.86 -5.75
C GLU A 146 13.44 -5.39 -6.90
N PRO A 147 12.23 -5.98 -6.68
CA PRO A 147 11.37 -6.43 -7.77
C PRO A 147 11.00 -5.32 -8.76
N ILE A 148 10.92 -4.07 -8.29
CA ILE A 148 10.53 -2.90 -9.10
C ILE A 148 11.77 -2.20 -9.68
N LEU A 149 12.86 -2.10 -8.92
CA LEU A 149 14.08 -1.43 -9.36
C LEU A 149 14.89 -2.30 -10.34
N ARG A 150 14.92 -3.62 -10.16
CA ARG A 150 15.76 -4.54 -10.94
C ARG A 150 15.49 -4.48 -12.46
N PRO A 151 14.24 -4.43 -12.95
CA PRO A 151 13.98 -4.27 -14.38
C PRO A 151 14.56 -2.98 -14.95
N VAL A 152 14.46 -1.86 -14.22
CA VAL A 152 14.99 -0.56 -14.68
C VAL A 152 16.51 -0.54 -14.65
N ARG A 153 17.14 -1.10 -13.60
CA ARG A 153 18.61 -1.26 -13.50
C ARG A 153 19.22 -2.07 -14.65
N ARG A 154 18.44 -2.98 -15.24
CA ARG A 154 18.89 -3.76 -16.41
C ARG A 154 18.93 -2.93 -17.70
N ILE A 155 18.07 -1.91 -17.81
CA ILE A 155 17.98 -1.06 -19.00
C ILE A 155 18.97 0.11 -18.87
N ILE A 156 19.08 0.69 -17.68
CA ILE A 156 19.96 1.82 -17.39
C ILE A 156 20.88 1.40 -16.23
N PRO A 157 22.05 0.80 -16.55
CA PRO A 157 23.03 0.44 -15.53
C PRO A 157 23.50 1.70 -14.79
N SER A 158 23.91 1.53 -13.54
CA SER A 158 24.50 2.61 -12.75
C SER A 158 25.68 3.25 -13.50
N ALA A 159 25.60 4.56 -13.74
CA ALA A 159 26.65 5.31 -14.40
C ALA A 159 27.47 6.08 -13.35
N GLY A 160 28.79 5.89 -13.33
CA GLY A 160 29.68 6.64 -12.44
C GLY A 160 29.49 6.39 -10.94
N GLY A 161 28.98 5.22 -10.54
CA GLY A 161 28.75 4.86 -9.14
C GLY A 161 27.42 5.35 -8.55
N PHE A 162 26.60 6.08 -9.33
CA PHE A 162 25.27 6.53 -8.93
C PHE A 162 24.17 5.69 -9.58
N ASP A 163 23.21 5.23 -8.77
CA ASP A 163 22.02 4.54 -9.26
C ASP A 163 20.89 5.54 -9.52
N PHE A 164 20.60 5.81 -10.80
CA PHE A 164 19.50 6.68 -11.22
C PHE A 164 18.15 5.95 -11.35
N SER A 165 18.14 4.61 -11.21
CA SER A 165 16.92 3.80 -11.32
C SER A 165 15.80 4.24 -10.36
N PRO A 166 16.10 4.63 -9.10
CA PRO A 166 15.10 5.19 -8.19
C PRO A 166 14.35 6.39 -8.77
N LEU A 167 15.04 7.34 -9.38
CA LEU A 167 14.43 8.55 -9.95
C LEU A 167 13.47 8.20 -11.10
N ILE A 168 13.87 7.26 -11.95
CA ILE A 168 13.04 6.78 -13.06
C ILE A 168 11.78 6.09 -12.52
N ILE A 169 11.92 5.23 -11.50
CA ILE A 169 10.77 4.59 -10.87
C ILE A 169 9.85 5.62 -10.21
N LEU A 170 10.38 6.67 -9.56
CA LEU A 170 9.54 7.74 -8.99
C LEU A 170 8.70 8.42 -10.08
N VAL A 171 9.29 8.69 -11.25
CA VAL A 171 8.55 9.24 -12.40
C VAL A 171 7.48 8.25 -12.89
N ILE A 172 7.82 6.97 -13.04
CA ILE A 172 6.87 5.93 -13.47
C ILE A 172 5.70 5.82 -12.48
N ILE A 173 5.98 5.79 -11.17
CA ILE A 173 4.93 5.74 -10.14
C ILE A 173 4.00 6.96 -10.27
N ASN A 174 4.54 8.17 -10.41
CA ASN A 174 3.71 9.37 -10.61
C ASN A 174 2.88 9.28 -11.90
N LEU A 175 3.44 8.75 -12.99
CA LEU A 175 2.68 8.53 -14.23
C LEU A 175 1.56 7.50 -14.02
N LEU A 176 1.79 6.41 -13.28
CA LEU A 176 0.75 5.44 -12.96
C LEU A 176 -0.35 6.06 -12.09
N MET A 177 0.00 6.93 -11.15
CA MET A 177 -0.97 7.68 -10.34
C MET A 177 -1.88 8.52 -11.24
N ILE A 178 -1.31 9.27 -12.19
CA ILE A 178 -2.07 10.17 -13.06
C ILE A 178 -2.86 9.40 -14.14
N LEU A 179 -2.22 8.43 -14.80
CA LEU A 179 -2.76 7.80 -16.01
C LEU A 179 -3.62 6.57 -15.72
N LEU A 180 -3.48 5.94 -14.54
CA LEU A 180 -4.25 4.75 -14.17
C LEU A 180 -5.12 5.01 -12.94
N ILE A 181 -4.53 5.51 -11.85
CA ILE A 181 -5.27 5.62 -10.57
C ILE A 181 -6.33 6.71 -10.65
N SER A 182 -5.99 7.93 -11.08
CA SER A 182 -6.98 9.01 -11.15
C SER A 182 -8.19 8.66 -12.04
N PRO A 183 -8.02 8.10 -13.26
CA PRO A 183 -9.17 7.67 -14.06
C PRO A 183 -10.00 6.57 -13.40
N LEU A 184 -9.36 5.60 -12.72
CA LEU A 184 -10.08 4.54 -12.00
C LEU A 184 -10.93 5.11 -10.87
N MET A 185 -10.39 6.08 -10.12
CA MET A 185 -11.11 6.79 -9.06
C MET A 185 -12.30 7.56 -9.65
N ASP A 186 -12.09 8.32 -10.73
CA ASP A 186 -13.16 9.09 -11.38
C ASP A 186 -14.27 8.18 -11.92
N VAL A 187 -13.93 7.02 -12.47
CA VAL A 187 -14.90 6.03 -12.92
C VAL A 187 -15.62 5.40 -11.72
N GLY A 188 -14.90 5.10 -10.65
CA GLY A 188 -15.46 4.55 -9.42
C GLY A 188 -16.52 5.46 -8.81
N HIS A 189 -16.23 6.75 -8.65
CA HIS A 189 -17.18 7.73 -8.15
C HIS A 189 -18.38 7.92 -9.09
N ARG A 190 -18.16 7.93 -10.41
CA ARG A 190 -19.26 8.00 -11.39
C ARG A 190 -20.18 6.79 -11.40
N LEU A 191 -19.68 5.62 -11.02
CA LEU A 191 -20.46 4.37 -10.94
C LEU A 191 -21.04 4.12 -9.55
N ALA A 192 -20.73 4.99 -8.59
CA ALA A 192 -21.17 4.90 -7.21
C ALA A 192 -22.47 5.66 -6.93
N HIS A 193 -22.72 6.72 -7.71
CA HIS A 193 -23.94 7.54 -7.73
C HIS A 193 -24.73 7.27 -9.02
#